data_AF-A0A550CWH9-F1
#
_entry.id   AF-A0A550CWH9-F1
#
_cell.length_a   1.000
_cell.length_b   1.000
_cell.length_c   1.000
_cell.angle_alpha   90.00
_cell.angle_beta   90.00
_cell.angle_gamma   90.00
#
_symmetry.space_group_name_H-M   'P 1'
#
loop_
_entity.id
_entity.type
_entity.pdbx_description
1 polymer ?
#
loop_
_entity_poly.entity_id
_entity_poly.type
_entity_poly.pdbx_seq_one_letter_code
_entity_poly.pdbx_strand_id
1 'polypeptide(L)'
;MIRKSEIQGFEIPGQLERLKVRLFADDTSVFLSEFDDYADLETILNTWCKAAKAAFNIKKTEIIPVGSVAFREDFVNEYKEHGKWGNYPQNVRVADEGSAVRILGGFFGNGIDDCDIWAPTIGKVASALDRWGRGHTTFEAKRHAAQFTSAGMTQFLAEVQGMPDRVVQRLNALTRRFFWKGNDHPTVSMDQLYQPLAKGVPVRTKTNMGLLCRRPFRALHARLDEAPR
;
A
#
# COMPACT_ATOMS: atom_id res chain seq x y z
N MET A 1 -17.48 -8.58 -23.10
CA MET A 1 -18.64 -8.11 -22.33
C MET A 1 -18.36 -6.73 -21.74
N ILE A 2 -17.68 -6.57 -20.60
CA ILE A 2 -17.48 -5.23 -19.99
C ILE A 2 -16.56 -4.27 -20.76
N ARG A 3 -15.53 -4.77 -21.46
CA ARG A 3 -14.69 -3.88 -22.30
C ARG A 3 -15.46 -3.29 -23.49
N LYS A 4 -16.46 -4.02 -23.98
CA LYS A 4 -17.30 -3.64 -25.13
C LYS A 4 -18.67 -3.06 -24.71
N SER A 5 -18.91 -2.86 -23.42
CA SER A 5 -20.16 -2.26 -22.94
C SER A 5 -20.07 -0.73 -22.95
N GLU A 6 -21.24 -0.12 -22.84
CA GLU A 6 -21.43 1.33 -22.75
C GLU A 6 -20.89 1.95 -21.45
N ILE A 7 -20.60 1.11 -20.43
CA ILE A 7 -19.89 1.57 -19.22
C ILE A 7 -18.65 2.35 -19.62
N GLN A 8 -18.57 3.61 -19.19
CA GLN A 8 -17.50 4.52 -19.50
C GLN A 8 -16.26 4.23 -18.66
N GLY A 9 -16.44 4.04 -17.35
CA GLY A 9 -15.35 3.89 -16.39
C GLY A 9 -14.52 5.16 -16.21
N PHE A 10 -13.31 5.01 -15.67
CA PHE A 10 -12.44 6.14 -15.37
C PHE A 10 -11.57 6.53 -16.58
N GLU A 11 -11.49 7.84 -16.82
CA GLU A 11 -10.48 8.42 -17.70
C GLU A 11 -9.23 8.74 -16.86
N ILE A 12 -8.09 8.16 -17.25
CA ILE A 12 -6.82 8.37 -16.56
C ILE A 12 -5.95 9.26 -17.43
N PRO A 13 -5.51 10.43 -16.94
CA PRO A 13 -4.60 11.29 -17.68
C PRO A 13 -3.37 10.53 -18.18
N GLY A 14 -3.07 10.67 -19.47
CA GLY A 14 -1.93 10.01 -20.11
C GLY A 14 -2.15 8.54 -20.50
N GLN A 15 -3.34 7.98 -20.29
CA GLN A 15 -3.71 6.65 -20.78
C GLN A 15 -4.68 6.76 -21.97
N LEU A 16 -4.46 5.94 -23.00
CA LEU A 16 -5.31 5.89 -24.19
C LEU A 16 -6.64 5.16 -23.93
N GLU A 17 -6.64 4.18 -23.03
CA GLU A 17 -7.81 3.36 -22.72
C GLU A 17 -8.43 3.78 -21.39
N ARG A 18 -9.77 3.83 -21.36
CA ARG A 18 -10.53 4.04 -20.12
C ARG A 18 -10.41 2.82 -19.20
N LEU A 19 -10.19 3.07 -17.91
CA LEU A 19 -10.15 2.03 -16.90
C LEU A 19 -11.57 1.68 -16.47
N LYS A 20 -12.07 0.51 -16.92
CA LYS A 20 -13.41 -0.01 -16.55
C LYS A 20 -13.33 -1.09 -15.48
N VAL A 21 -12.36 -1.99 -15.60
CA VAL A 21 -12.20 -3.15 -14.72
C VAL A 21 -10.74 -3.54 -14.56
N ARG A 22 -10.37 -3.99 -13.37
CA ARG A 22 -9.10 -4.63 -13.05
C ARG A 22 -9.36 -5.97 -12.39
N LEU A 23 -8.66 -7.00 -12.86
CA LEU A 23 -8.80 -8.37 -12.39
C LEU A 23 -7.43 -8.86 -11.89
N PHE A 24 -7.42 -9.51 -10.74
CA PHE A 24 -6.25 -10.25 -10.25
C PHE A 24 -6.73 -11.50 -9.50
N ALA A 25 -6.46 -12.67 -10.07
CA ALA A 25 -7.09 -13.92 -9.63
C ALA A 25 -8.62 -13.79 -9.56
N ASP A 26 -9.23 -13.99 -8.38
CA ASP A 26 -10.65 -13.82 -8.11
C ASP A 26 -11.04 -12.38 -7.69
N ASP A 27 -10.06 -11.57 -7.28
CA ASP A 27 -10.30 -10.17 -6.92
C ASP A 27 -10.62 -9.33 -8.16
N THR A 28 -11.76 -8.66 -8.12
CA THR A 28 -12.27 -7.81 -9.20
C THR A 28 -12.56 -6.41 -8.68
N SER A 29 -11.98 -5.40 -9.33
CA SER A 29 -12.29 -3.99 -9.09
C SER A 29 -12.92 -3.41 -10.35
N VAL A 30 -14.09 -2.79 -10.20
CA VAL A 30 -14.80 -2.09 -11.27
C VAL A 30 -14.77 -0.60 -10.98
N PHE A 31 -14.61 0.19 -12.03
CA PHE A 31 -14.53 1.64 -11.98
C PHE A 31 -15.70 2.19 -12.79
N LEU A 32 -16.53 3.02 -12.15
CA LEU A 32 -17.76 3.56 -12.71
C LEU A 32 -17.69 5.09 -12.70
N SER A 33 -17.93 5.71 -13.84
CA SER A 33 -18.10 7.17 -13.94
C SER A 33 -19.43 7.61 -13.35
N GLU A 34 -19.61 8.92 -13.20
CA GLU A 34 -20.89 9.52 -12.81
C GLU A 34 -22.03 9.25 -13.82
N PHE A 35 -21.68 8.91 -15.06
CA PHE A 35 -22.64 8.61 -16.13
C PHE A 35 -22.97 7.12 -16.25
N ASP A 36 -22.34 6.27 -15.45
CA ASP A 36 -22.55 4.83 -15.48
C ASP A 36 -23.64 4.41 -14.49
N ASP A 37 -24.58 3.58 -14.94
CA ASP A 37 -25.56 2.94 -14.06
C ASP A 37 -25.03 1.59 -13.54
N TYR A 38 -25.14 1.37 -12.23
CA TYR A 38 -24.81 0.09 -11.63
C TYR A 38 -25.70 -1.05 -12.17
N ALA A 39 -26.94 -0.78 -12.58
CA ALA A 39 -27.83 -1.79 -13.17
C ALA A 39 -27.27 -2.40 -14.47
N ASP A 40 -26.60 -1.58 -15.29
CA ASP A 40 -25.92 -2.05 -16.50
C ASP A 40 -24.74 -2.95 -16.15
N LEU A 41 -23.96 -2.56 -15.14
CA LEU A 41 -22.90 -3.40 -14.59
C LEU A 41 -23.46 -4.73 -14.08
N GLU A 42 -24.51 -4.70 -13.28
CA GLU A 42 -25.14 -5.89 -12.71
C GLU A 42 -25.62 -6.84 -13.82
N THR A 43 -26.20 -6.33 -14.90
CA THR A 43 -26.62 -7.12 -16.05
C THR A 43 -25.44 -7.83 -16.72
N ILE A 44 -24.32 -7.10 -16.89
CA ILE A 44 -23.08 -7.65 -17.44
C ILE A 44 -22.51 -8.72 -16.51
N LEU A 45 -22.40 -8.43 -15.22
CA LEU A 45 -21.84 -9.37 -14.23
C LEU A 45 -22.71 -10.63 -14.12
N ASN A 46 -24.03 -10.50 -14.07
CA ASN A 46 -24.95 -11.64 -14.00
C ASN A 46 -24.89 -12.54 -15.24
N THR A 47 -24.75 -11.95 -16.43
CA THR A 47 -24.57 -12.72 -17.67
C THR A 47 -23.27 -13.51 -17.63
N TRP A 48 -22.19 -12.89 -17.13
CA TRP A 48 -20.89 -13.54 -17.01
C TRP A 48 -20.94 -14.65 -15.95
N CYS A 49 -21.53 -14.39 -14.78
CA CYS A 49 -21.73 -15.36 -13.71
C CYS A 49 -22.50 -16.59 -14.18
N LYS A 50 -23.57 -16.41 -14.95
CA LYS A 50 -24.35 -17.50 -15.54
C LYS A 50 -23.50 -18.36 -16.49
N ALA A 51 -22.70 -17.72 -17.35
CA ALA A 51 -21.84 -18.44 -18.30
C ALA A 51 -20.66 -19.16 -17.61
N ALA A 52 -20.04 -18.50 -16.63
CA ALA A 52 -18.88 -19.02 -15.90
C ALA A 52 -19.24 -19.98 -14.76
N LYS A 53 -20.53 -20.08 -14.40
CA LYS A 53 -21.02 -20.76 -13.19
C LYS A 53 -20.34 -20.26 -11.91
N ALA A 54 -20.11 -18.95 -11.85
CA ALA A 54 -19.47 -18.26 -10.73
C ALA A 54 -20.46 -17.28 -10.07
N ALA A 55 -20.18 -16.86 -8.84
CA ALA A 55 -20.99 -15.88 -8.12
C ALA A 55 -20.10 -14.89 -7.35
N PHE A 56 -20.45 -13.60 -7.42
CA PHE A 56 -19.75 -12.57 -6.64
C PHE A 56 -20.19 -12.61 -5.18
N ASN A 57 -19.23 -12.39 -4.29
CA ASN A 57 -19.51 -12.30 -2.87
C ASN A 57 -19.85 -10.86 -2.48
N ILE A 58 -21.13 -10.50 -2.57
CA ILE A 58 -21.62 -9.14 -2.28
C ILE A 58 -21.25 -8.68 -0.86
N LYS A 59 -21.17 -9.60 0.11
CA LYS A 59 -20.77 -9.27 1.49
C LYS A 59 -19.31 -8.82 1.61
N LYS A 60 -18.46 -9.21 0.66
CA LYS A 60 -17.06 -8.79 0.56
C LYS A 60 -16.86 -7.61 -0.40
N THR A 61 -17.89 -7.21 -1.13
CA THR A 61 -17.82 -6.02 -1.99
C THR A 61 -17.66 -4.81 -1.09
N GLU A 62 -16.83 -3.87 -1.52
CA GLU A 62 -16.64 -2.59 -0.86
C GLU A 62 -16.72 -1.49 -1.92
N ILE A 63 -17.34 -0.36 -1.57
CA ILE A 63 -17.51 0.80 -2.46
C ILE A 63 -16.64 1.94 -1.94
N ILE A 64 -15.83 2.53 -2.83
CA ILE A 64 -15.05 3.73 -2.53
C ILE A 64 -15.60 4.84 -3.43
N PRO A 65 -16.35 5.82 -2.89
CA PRO A 65 -16.81 6.94 -3.68
C PRO A 65 -15.62 7.86 -4.00
N VAL A 66 -15.49 8.23 -5.27
CA VAL A 66 -14.40 9.10 -5.78
C VAL A 66 -15.04 10.32 -6.43
N GLY A 67 -14.54 11.51 -6.11
CA GLY A 67 -15.10 12.76 -6.62
C GLY A 67 -14.94 13.92 -5.64
N SER A 68 -15.80 14.93 -5.76
CA SER A 68 -15.82 16.08 -4.86
C SER A 68 -16.12 15.64 -3.41
N VAL A 69 -15.65 16.42 -2.44
CA VAL A 69 -15.92 16.14 -1.01
C VAL A 69 -17.43 16.06 -0.76
N ALA A 70 -18.20 17.04 -1.28
CA ALA A 70 -19.65 17.09 -1.14
C ALA A 70 -20.33 15.83 -1.69
N PHE A 71 -19.97 15.37 -2.90
CA PHE A 71 -20.52 14.15 -3.47
C PHE A 71 -20.22 12.92 -2.59
N ARG A 72 -19.00 12.82 -2.06
CA ARG A 72 -18.59 11.69 -1.23
C ARG A 72 -19.34 11.68 0.11
N GLU A 73 -19.54 12.85 0.71
CA GLU A 73 -20.34 13.00 1.93
C GLU A 73 -21.80 12.61 1.68
N ASP A 74 -22.42 13.14 0.62
CA ASP A 74 -23.80 12.82 0.24
C ASP A 74 -23.99 11.33 -0.02
N PHE A 75 -23.07 10.71 -0.77
CA PHE A 75 -23.11 9.28 -1.07
C PHE A 75 -23.04 8.43 0.20
N VAL A 76 -22.12 8.76 1.11
CA VAL A 76 -21.93 8.03 2.38
C VAL A 76 -23.13 8.22 3.29
N ASN A 77 -23.69 9.43 3.38
CA ASN A 77 -24.84 9.73 4.23
C ASN A 77 -26.10 8.98 3.74
N GLU A 78 -26.40 9.06 2.44
CA GLU A 78 -27.51 8.34 1.83
C GLU A 78 -27.39 6.82 2.07
N TYR A 79 -26.17 6.26 1.93
CA TYR A 79 -25.96 4.83 2.22
C TYR A 79 -26.14 4.48 3.70
N LYS A 80 -25.76 5.36 4.62
CA LYS A 80 -25.94 5.16 6.07
C LYS A 80 -27.42 5.23 6.46
N GLU A 81 -28.19 6.12 5.85
CA GLU A 81 -29.60 6.34 6.16
C GLU A 81 -30.52 5.32 5.48
N HIS A 82 -30.30 5.06 4.19
CA HIS A 82 -31.20 4.26 3.36
C HIS A 82 -30.63 2.89 2.96
N GLY A 83 -29.34 2.64 3.23
CA GLY A 83 -28.68 1.37 2.91
C GLY A 83 -28.44 1.14 1.42
N LYS A 84 -28.61 2.17 0.57
CA LYS A 84 -28.47 2.10 -0.88
C LYS A 84 -28.14 3.47 -1.48
N TRP A 85 -27.63 3.47 -2.71
CA TRP A 85 -27.50 4.66 -3.56
C TRP A 85 -27.95 4.29 -4.98
N GLY A 86 -29.05 4.86 -5.48
CA GLY A 86 -29.59 4.46 -6.79
C GLY A 86 -29.76 2.93 -6.92
N ASN A 87 -29.11 2.35 -7.94
CA ASN A 87 -29.11 0.90 -8.22
C ASN A 87 -27.93 0.14 -7.59
N TYR A 88 -27.16 0.77 -6.69
CA TYR A 88 -26.04 0.11 -6.01
C TYR A 88 -26.52 -0.98 -5.03
N PRO A 89 -25.68 -2.00 -4.76
CA PRO A 89 -26.06 -3.18 -3.99
C PRO A 89 -26.32 -2.83 -2.53
N GLN A 90 -27.48 -3.23 -2.00
CA GLN A 90 -27.86 -2.89 -0.63
C GLN A 90 -26.91 -3.49 0.42
N ASN A 91 -26.75 -2.78 1.54
CA ASN A 91 -25.99 -3.25 2.72
C ASN A 91 -24.52 -3.62 2.43
N VAL A 92 -23.93 -3.00 1.41
CA VAL A 92 -22.50 -3.09 1.09
C VAL A 92 -21.71 -2.05 1.87
N ARG A 93 -20.48 -2.39 2.29
CA ARG A 93 -19.61 -1.45 3.00
C ARG A 93 -19.19 -0.33 2.06
N VAL A 94 -19.48 0.91 2.44
CA VAL A 94 -18.97 2.12 1.76
C VAL A 94 -17.84 2.71 2.60
N ALA A 95 -16.73 3.06 1.96
CA ALA A 95 -15.62 3.74 2.59
C ALA A 95 -15.95 5.23 2.80
N ASP A 96 -15.92 5.68 4.05
CA ASP A 96 -16.03 7.09 4.43
C ASP A 96 -14.67 7.80 4.41
N GLU A 97 -14.68 9.10 4.71
CA GLU A 97 -13.45 9.88 4.83
C GLU A 97 -12.55 9.31 5.94
N GLY A 98 -11.28 9.11 5.63
CA GLY A 98 -10.29 8.50 6.52
C GLY A 98 -10.34 6.98 6.59
N SER A 99 -11.36 6.32 6.01
CA SER A 99 -11.41 4.85 6.00
C SER A 99 -10.63 4.27 4.83
N ALA A 100 -9.70 3.37 5.16
CA ALA A 100 -8.97 2.57 4.19
C ALA A 100 -9.70 1.25 3.84
N VAL A 101 -9.65 0.91 2.56
CA VAL A 101 -10.08 -0.35 1.96
C VAL A 101 -8.86 -1.07 1.42
N ARG A 102 -8.72 -2.36 1.73
CA ARG A 102 -7.55 -3.13 1.31
C ARG A 102 -7.81 -3.81 -0.03
N ILE A 103 -7.08 -3.39 -1.07
CA ILE A 103 -7.18 -3.94 -2.42
C ILE A 103 -5.80 -4.47 -2.84
N LEU A 104 -5.69 -5.77 -3.13
CA LEU A 104 -4.45 -6.44 -3.54
C LEU A 104 -3.25 -6.19 -2.60
N GLY A 105 -3.52 -5.96 -1.31
CA GLY A 105 -2.51 -5.70 -0.29
C GLY A 105 -2.16 -4.21 -0.10
N GLY A 106 -2.55 -3.32 -1.01
CA GLY A 106 -2.51 -1.87 -0.84
C GLY A 106 -3.77 -1.35 -0.15
N PHE A 107 -3.72 -0.12 0.34
CA PHE A 107 -4.80 0.55 1.07
C PHE A 107 -5.30 1.76 0.30
N PHE A 108 -6.58 1.81 -0.02
CA PHE A 108 -7.20 2.86 -0.82
C PHE A 108 -8.35 3.48 -0.05
N GLY A 109 -8.52 4.79 -0.15
CA GLY A 109 -9.56 5.53 0.54
C GLY A 109 -9.32 7.02 0.41
N ASN A 110 -10.31 7.83 0.75
CA ASN A 110 -10.16 9.28 0.74
C ASN A 110 -9.69 9.76 2.12
N GLY A 111 -8.81 10.76 2.16
CA GLY A 111 -8.35 11.36 3.43
C GLY A 111 -7.62 10.40 4.37
N ILE A 112 -7.10 9.28 3.85
CA ILE A 112 -6.37 8.28 4.64
C ILE A 112 -5.05 8.87 5.18
N ASP A 113 -4.73 8.60 6.45
CA ASP A 113 -3.39 8.88 6.98
C ASP A 113 -2.45 7.74 6.58
N ASP A 114 -1.51 8.06 5.68
CA ASP A 114 -0.48 7.13 5.24
C ASP A 114 0.30 6.53 6.42
N CYS A 115 0.52 7.27 7.51
CA CYS A 115 1.22 6.76 8.69
C CYS A 115 0.47 5.63 9.38
N ASP A 116 -0.86 5.69 9.40
CA ASP A 116 -1.72 4.65 10.00
C ASP A 116 -1.69 3.36 9.18
N ILE A 117 -1.62 3.49 7.85
CA ILE A 117 -1.43 2.35 6.93
C ILE A 117 -0.12 1.61 7.23
N TRP A 118 0.94 2.36 7.55
CA TRP A 118 2.25 1.81 7.85
C TRP A 118 2.36 1.23 9.28
N ALA A 119 1.49 1.61 10.21
CA ALA A 119 1.60 1.22 11.62
C ALA A 119 1.64 -0.31 11.86
N PRO A 120 0.79 -1.15 11.22
CA PRO A 120 0.87 -2.61 11.37
C PRO A 120 2.19 -3.19 10.86
N THR A 121 2.71 -2.66 9.74
CA THR A 121 3.99 -3.11 9.15
C THR A 121 5.16 -2.72 10.05
N ILE A 122 5.17 -1.49 10.57
CA ILE A 122 6.17 -1.04 11.55
C ILE A 122 6.13 -1.92 12.81
N GLY A 123 4.94 -2.25 13.31
CA GLY A 123 4.77 -3.14 14.46
C GLY A 123 5.34 -4.54 14.22
N LYS A 124 5.13 -5.11 13.03
CA LYS A 124 5.72 -6.41 12.62
C LYS A 124 7.24 -6.33 12.53
N VAL A 125 7.79 -5.27 11.93
CA VAL A 125 9.23 -5.05 11.85
C VAL A 125 9.84 -4.94 13.25
N ALA A 126 9.25 -4.11 14.13
CA ALA A 126 9.69 -3.96 15.51
C ALA A 126 9.71 -5.31 16.25
N SER A 127 8.62 -6.06 16.18
CA SER A 127 8.49 -7.38 16.83
C SER A 127 9.52 -8.38 16.31
N ALA A 128 9.78 -8.37 15.00
CA ALA A 128 10.75 -9.26 14.38
C ALA A 128 12.19 -8.89 14.76
N LEU A 129 12.54 -7.59 14.76
CA LEU A 129 13.84 -7.11 15.21
C LEU A 129 14.08 -7.41 16.70
N ASP A 130 13.07 -7.21 17.54
CA ASP A 130 13.15 -7.57 18.96
C ASP A 130 13.40 -9.06 19.14
N ARG A 131 12.73 -9.92 18.38
CA ARG A 131 12.97 -11.38 18.39
C ARG A 131 14.40 -11.73 17.98
N TRP A 132 14.92 -11.13 16.91
CA TRP A 132 16.32 -11.30 16.50
C TRP A 132 17.30 -10.77 17.55
N GLY A 133 16.91 -9.74 18.30
CA GLY A 133 17.74 -9.08 19.31
C GLY A 133 17.91 -9.87 20.60
N ARG A 134 17.03 -10.84 20.86
CA ARG A 134 17.12 -11.75 22.02
C ARG A 134 18.29 -12.72 21.93
N GLY A 135 18.77 -13.02 20.72
CA GLY A 135 19.93 -13.88 20.52
C GLY A 135 21.26 -13.14 20.66
N HIS A 136 22.33 -13.89 20.91
CA HIS A 136 23.71 -13.39 20.77
C HIS A 136 24.11 -13.35 19.30
N THR A 137 23.59 -12.37 18.57
CA THR A 137 23.89 -12.18 17.15
C THR A 137 25.17 -11.36 16.97
N THR A 138 26.05 -11.82 16.08
CA THR A 138 27.21 -11.03 15.63
C THR A 138 26.73 -9.78 14.91
N PHE A 139 27.60 -8.78 14.76
CA PHE A 139 27.26 -7.55 14.04
C PHE A 139 26.80 -7.82 12.60
N GLU A 140 27.41 -8.82 11.95
CA GLU A 140 27.02 -9.25 10.60
C GLU A 140 25.69 -9.98 10.56
N ALA A 141 25.40 -10.82 11.55
CA ALA A 141 24.09 -11.44 11.68
C ALA A 141 23.00 -10.38 11.93
N LYS A 142 23.28 -9.36 12.74
CA LYS A 142 22.37 -8.22 12.93
C LYS A 142 22.13 -7.48 11.63
N ARG A 143 23.19 -7.18 10.88
CA ARG A 143 23.08 -6.54 9.57
C ARG A 143 22.17 -7.32 8.62
N HIS A 144 22.36 -8.63 8.48
CA HIS A 144 21.48 -9.46 7.66
C HIS A 144 20.05 -9.52 8.17
N ALA A 145 19.86 -9.66 9.49
CA ALA A 145 18.54 -9.68 10.11
C ALA A 145 17.78 -8.36 9.89
N ALA A 146 18.45 -7.22 10.09
CA ALA A 146 17.87 -5.90 9.86
C ALA A 146 17.50 -5.69 8.40
N GLN A 147 18.37 -6.10 7.47
CA GLN A 147 18.12 -6.01 6.03
C GLN A 147 16.93 -6.89 5.62
N PHE A 148 16.95 -8.18 5.95
CA PHE A 148 15.91 -9.12 5.56
C PHE A 148 14.56 -8.74 6.16
N THR A 149 14.54 -8.35 7.44
CA THR A 149 13.30 -8.00 8.15
C THR A 149 12.75 -6.67 7.65
N SER A 150 13.55 -5.60 7.73
CA SER A 150 13.03 -4.25 7.43
C SER A 150 12.75 -4.12 5.95
N ALA A 151 13.69 -4.45 5.06
CA ALA A 151 13.47 -4.31 3.63
C ALA A 151 12.42 -5.31 3.12
N GLY A 152 12.49 -6.58 3.55
CA GLY A 152 11.57 -7.62 3.09
C GLY A 152 10.11 -7.36 3.47
N MET A 153 9.86 -6.79 4.66
CA MET A 153 8.50 -6.49 5.12
C MET A 153 7.95 -5.18 4.55
N THR A 154 8.80 -4.23 4.16
CA THR A 154 8.36 -2.91 3.70
C THR A 154 8.34 -2.77 2.17
N GLN A 155 9.11 -3.58 1.43
CA GLN A 155 9.34 -3.39 -0.01
C GLN A 155 8.04 -3.27 -0.83
N PHE A 156 7.04 -4.12 -0.55
CA PHE A 156 5.83 -4.17 -1.33
C PHE A 156 4.99 -2.90 -1.14
N LEU A 157 4.74 -2.53 0.11
CA LEU A 157 3.93 -1.36 0.43
C LEU A 157 4.64 -0.06 -0.01
N ALA A 158 5.97 -0.03 0.09
CA ALA A 158 6.77 1.07 -0.41
C ALA A 158 6.63 1.24 -1.92
N GLU A 159 6.64 0.15 -2.69
CA GLU A 159 6.46 0.23 -4.16
C GLU A 159 5.05 0.68 -4.54
N VAL A 160 4.03 0.18 -3.84
CA VAL A 160 2.62 0.41 -4.22
C VAL A 160 2.11 1.78 -3.79
N GLN A 161 2.51 2.28 -2.61
CA GLN A 161 1.94 3.50 -2.01
C GLN A 161 3.00 4.55 -1.64
N GLY A 162 4.27 4.28 -1.91
CA GLY A 162 5.36 5.10 -1.39
C GLY A 162 5.57 4.90 0.11
N MET A 163 6.58 5.59 0.64
CA MET A 163 6.87 5.59 2.07
C MET A 163 7.08 7.02 2.56
N PRO A 164 6.21 7.54 3.43
CA PRO A 164 6.40 8.86 4.02
C PRO A 164 7.68 8.96 4.85
N ASP A 165 8.28 10.14 4.90
CA ASP A 165 9.52 10.39 5.65
C ASP A 165 9.40 10.02 7.14
N ARG A 166 8.24 10.25 7.75
CA ARG A 166 7.97 9.86 9.14
C ARG A 166 8.12 8.35 9.36
N VAL A 167 7.67 7.55 8.38
CA VAL A 167 7.81 6.09 8.41
C VAL A 167 9.27 5.69 8.25
N VAL A 168 9.99 6.32 7.32
CA VAL A 168 11.44 6.11 7.14
C VAL A 168 12.20 6.40 8.44
N GLN A 169 11.91 7.53 9.09
CA GLN A 169 12.51 7.91 10.37
C GLN A 169 12.24 6.87 11.46
N ARG A 170 11.01 6.38 11.56
CA ARG A 170 10.62 5.37 12.55
C ARG A 170 11.31 4.01 12.32
N LEU A 171 11.42 3.57 11.07
CA LEU A 171 12.15 2.34 10.72
C LEU A 171 13.65 2.48 10.98
N ASN A 172 14.24 3.65 10.71
CA ASN A 172 15.63 3.94 11.04
C ASN A 172 15.87 3.91 12.56
N ALA A 173 14.95 4.47 13.35
CA ALA A 173 15.02 4.43 14.81
C ALA A 173 14.95 2.99 15.35
N LEU A 174 14.04 2.16 14.83
CA LEU A 174 13.95 0.73 15.18
C LEU A 174 15.24 -0.02 14.84
N THR A 175 15.78 0.21 13.64
CA THR A 175 17.03 -0.40 13.19
C THR A 175 18.19 0.01 14.11
N ARG A 176 18.32 1.30 14.41
CA ARG A 176 19.34 1.82 15.35
C ARG A 176 19.24 1.16 16.72
N ARG A 177 18.03 1.09 17.28
CA ARG A 177 17.78 0.44 18.58
C ARG A 177 18.20 -1.04 18.55
N PHE A 178 17.91 -1.76 17.48
CA PHE A 178 18.29 -3.16 17.32
C PHE A 178 19.82 -3.38 17.27
N PHE A 179 20.55 -2.55 16.53
CA PHE A 179 22.01 -2.64 16.47
C PHE A 179 22.65 -2.37 17.83
N TRP A 180 22.21 -1.30 18.50
CA TRP A 180 22.84 -0.80 19.73
C TRP A 180 22.18 -1.29 21.03
N LYS A 181 21.17 -2.17 20.94
CA LYS A 181 20.39 -2.65 22.09
C LYS A 181 19.84 -1.52 22.97
N GLY A 182 19.52 -0.37 22.38
CA GLY A 182 19.05 0.81 23.11
C GLY A 182 20.14 1.63 23.81
N ASN A 183 21.43 1.42 23.51
CA ASN A 183 22.49 2.32 23.96
C ASN A 183 22.45 3.64 23.16
N ASP A 184 22.33 4.76 23.86
CA ASP A 184 22.26 6.10 23.29
C ASP A 184 23.62 6.58 22.74
N HIS A 185 24.72 6.01 23.22
CA HIS A 185 26.10 6.31 22.81
C HIS A 185 26.73 5.12 22.08
N PRO A 186 26.44 4.94 20.77
CA PRO A 186 27.00 3.84 20.00
C PRO A 186 28.51 4.00 19.81
N THR A 187 29.25 2.91 19.93
CA THR A 187 30.71 2.88 19.71
C THR A 187 31.11 3.06 18.25
N VAL A 188 30.18 2.85 17.31
CA VAL A 188 30.37 3.11 15.88
C VAL A 188 29.20 3.94 15.38
N SER A 189 29.47 5.02 14.63
CA SER A 189 28.40 5.86 14.07
C SER A 189 27.60 5.10 13.01
N MET A 190 26.32 5.47 12.82
CA MET A 190 25.49 4.88 11.76
C MET A 190 26.10 5.10 10.37
N ASP A 191 26.74 6.27 10.15
CA ASP A 191 27.42 6.60 8.89
C ASP A 191 28.54 5.64 8.53
N GLN A 192 29.26 5.13 9.53
CA GLN A 192 30.29 4.11 9.35
C GLN A 192 29.67 2.77 8.91
N LEU A 193 28.47 2.43 9.39
CA LEU A 193 27.75 1.23 8.96
C LEU A 193 27.27 1.33 7.50
N TYR A 194 27.05 2.55 7.01
CA TYR A 194 26.66 2.81 5.63
C TYR A 194 27.82 2.76 4.63
N GLN A 195 29.07 2.70 5.08
CA GLN A 195 30.23 2.72 4.19
C GLN A 195 30.41 1.40 3.41
N PRO A 196 30.95 1.47 2.18
CA PRO A 196 31.44 0.30 1.48
C PRO A 196 32.68 -0.26 2.20
N LEU A 197 32.83 -1.58 2.22
CA LEU A 197 33.96 -2.23 2.92
C LEU A 197 35.33 -1.80 2.48
N ALA A 198 35.44 -1.43 1.21
CA ALA A 198 36.70 -1.03 0.62
C ALA A 198 37.32 0.19 1.36
N LYS A 199 36.52 0.96 2.11
CA LYS A 199 36.98 2.11 2.89
C LYS A 199 37.33 1.81 4.35
N GLY A 200 37.42 0.53 4.73
CA GLY A 200 38.05 0.13 5.98
C GLY A 200 37.29 0.56 7.24
N VAL A 201 36.23 -0.16 7.56
CA VAL A 201 35.81 -0.38 8.96
C VAL A 201 36.22 -1.83 9.27
N PRO A 202 36.71 -2.18 10.46
CA PRO A 202 37.09 -3.56 10.81
C PRO A 202 35.83 -4.42 11.04
N VAL A 203 34.87 -4.37 10.12
CA VAL A 203 33.67 -5.19 10.08
C VAL A 203 33.65 -5.80 8.68
N ARG A 204 33.93 -7.10 8.64
CA ARG A 204 34.26 -7.88 7.45
C ARG A 204 32.98 -8.27 6.67
N THR A 205 32.19 -7.34 6.14
CA THR A 205 31.03 -7.67 5.27
C THR A 205 30.89 -6.97 3.94
N LYS A 206 31.21 -7.71 2.87
CA LYS A 206 30.62 -7.58 1.52
C LYS A 206 29.12 -7.35 1.59
N THR A 207 28.69 -6.09 1.72
CA THR A 207 27.50 -5.45 1.12
C THR A 207 27.46 -3.98 1.56
N ASN A 208 27.05 -3.07 0.69
CA ASN A 208 27.09 -1.63 0.89
C ASN A 208 25.76 -1.16 1.52
N MET A 209 25.73 -0.87 2.83
CA MET A 209 24.48 -0.44 3.50
C MET A 209 23.99 0.92 2.96
N GLY A 210 24.90 1.74 2.41
CA GLY A 210 24.57 2.98 1.69
C GLY A 210 23.76 2.79 0.40
N LEU A 211 23.78 1.62 -0.25
CA LEU A 211 22.89 1.35 -1.39
C LEU A 211 21.48 0.95 -0.95
N LEU A 212 21.30 0.39 0.24
CA LEU A 212 20.01 -0.12 0.72
C LEU A 212 19.18 0.91 1.49
N CYS A 213 19.79 1.96 2.05
CA CYS A 213 19.05 3.14 2.51
C CYS A 213 18.90 4.21 1.42
N ARG A 214 19.77 4.26 0.40
CA ARG A 214 19.63 5.24 -0.71
C ARG A 214 18.86 4.73 -1.93
N ARG A 215 18.75 3.41 -2.21
CA ARG A 215 18.11 2.93 -3.45
C ARG A 215 16.65 2.47 -3.37
N PRO A 216 16.06 2.03 -2.24
CA PRO A 216 14.61 1.83 -2.21
C PRO A 216 13.87 3.16 -1.98
N PHE A 217 14.44 4.06 -1.16
CA PHE A 217 13.68 5.23 -0.67
C PHE A 217 13.89 6.53 -1.46
N ARG A 218 15.01 6.72 -2.17
CA ARG A 218 15.19 7.87 -3.08
C ARG A 218 14.85 7.58 -4.55
N ALA A 219 14.99 6.32 -5.00
CA ALA A 219 14.67 5.97 -6.39
C ALA A 219 13.16 5.95 -6.66
N LEU A 220 12.35 5.75 -5.62
CA LEU A 220 10.89 5.90 -5.71
C LEU A 220 10.47 7.38 -5.77
N HIS A 221 11.16 8.24 -5.02
CA HIS A 221 10.92 9.69 -5.04
C HIS A 221 11.30 10.33 -6.38
N ALA A 222 12.42 9.91 -6.98
CA ALA A 222 12.90 10.46 -8.24
C ALA A 222 12.05 10.08 -9.48
N ARG A 223 11.21 9.03 -9.39
CA ARG A 223 10.31 8.65 -10.50
C ARG A 223 8.95 9.36 -10.48
N LEU A 224 8.61 10.06 -9.40
CA LEU A 224 7.35 10.80 -9.27
C LEU A 224 7.49 12.29 -9.60
N ASP A 225 8.69 12.86 -9.51
CA ASP A 225 8.98 14.25 -9.89
C ASP A 225 9.21 14.45 -11.40
N GLU A 226 9.30 13.37 -12.19
CA GLU A 226 9.47 13.40 -13.65
C GLU A 226 8.17 13.19 -14.45
N ALA A 227 7.01 13.09 -13.77
CA ALA A 227 5.72 13.11 -14.46
C ALA A 227 5.34 14.57 -14.79
N PRO A 228 5.10 14.92 -16.07
CA PRO A 228 4.67 16.27 -16.43
C PRO A 228 3.32 16.57 -15.78
N ARG A 229 3.22 17.76 -15.19
CA ARG A 229 2.00 18.32 -14.58
C ARG A 229 0.86 18.42 -15.59
#